data_AF-A0A7V1RCB8-F1
#
_entry.id   AF-A0A7V1RCB8-F1
#
_cell.length_a   1.000
_cell.length_b   1.000
_cell.length_c   1.000
_cell.angle_alpha   90.00
_cell.angle_beta   90.00
_cell.angle_gamma   90.00
#
_symmetry.space_group_name_H-M   'P 1'
#
loop_
_entity.id
_entity.type
_entity.pdbx_description
1 polymer ?
#
loop_
_entity_poly.entity_id
_entity_poly.type
_entity_poly.pdbx_seq_one_letter_code
_entity_poly.pdbx_strand_id
1 'polypeptide(L)'
;MIGRLGVANQALRIYAGRSSLTRALARVRSGTYLALTRDQGDWYGVLMADRSTGWVRKTTVNLLDYQVVAPDVPQRRHLVSMDSSAGWGAGQALPGSVQEAILRTAYTYLGVPYRWGGTAPTGLDCSAFVQRCFATVGIQLPRTAREQLDAGMPVEDLQPADRLYFASRDGRITHTGIYIGNGYFIHSSSSRGGVAVSRLSEPMYRRMYAGARR
;
A
#
# COMPACT_ATOMS: atom_id res chain seq x y z
N MET A 1 7.75 4.63 -11.80
CA MET A 1 7.25 5.49 -10.71
C MET A 1 5.74 5.28 -10.58
N ILE A 2 5.27 4.85 -9.41
CA ILE A 2 3.82 4.64 -9.18
C ILE A 2 3.11 5.98 -8.93
N GLY A 3 3.83 6.96 -8.37
CA GLY A 3 3.31 8.29 -8.08
C GLY A 3 3.93 8.95 -6.84
N ARG A 4 3.33 10.04 -6.38
CA ARG A 4 3.59 10.68 -5.07
C ARG A 4 2.42 10.36 -4.13
N LEU A 5 2.64 10.36 -2.82
CA LEU A 5 1.52 10.28 -1.87
C LEU A 5 1.09 11.70 -1.50
N GLY A 6 -0.20 11.98 -1.65
CA GLY A 6 -0.82 13.18 -1.12
C GLY A 6 -1.80 12.83 -0.01
N VAL A 7 -2.20 13.83 0.78
CA VAL A 7 -3.33 13.73 1.70
C VAL A 7 -4.33 14.82 1.37
N ALA A 8 -5.61 14.46 1.28
CA ALA A 8 -6.70 15.41 1.11
C ALA A 8 -6.70 16.36 2.32
N ASN A 9 -6.49 17.67 2.10
CA ASN A 9 -6.49 18.66 3.19
C ASN A 9 -7.90 19.14 3.56
N GLN A 10 -8.89 18.77 2.74
CA GLN A 10 -10.31 19.03 2.92
C GLN A 10 -11.12 17.92 2.25
N ALA A 11 -12.45 17.92 2.47
CA ALA A 11 -13.33 17.06 1.69
C ALA A 11 -13.27 17.47 0.20
N LEU A 12 -13.02 16.50 -0.69
CA LEU A 12 -12.82 16.78 -2.11
C LEU A 12 -13.56 15.77 -3.00
N ARG A 13 -13.59 16.06 -4.29
CA ARG A 13 -14.10 15.16 -5.34
C ARG A 13 -12.97 14.75 -6.26
N ILE A 14 -13.03 13.50 -6.70
CA ILE A 14 -12.22 13.00 -7.81
C ILE A 14 -13.04 13.11 -9.08
N TYR A 15 -12.48 13.71 -10.12
CA TYR A 15 -13.15 14.02 -11.37
C TYR A 15 -12.66 13.13 -12.52
N ALA A 16 -13.51 12.91 -13.52
CA ALA A 16 -13.18 12.10 -14.69
C ALA A 16 -12.15 12.79 -15.62
N GLY A 17 -12.03 14.12 -15.56
CA GLY A 17 -11.02 14.88 -16.28
C GLY A 17 -10.48 16.05 -15.46
N ARG A 18 -9.51 16.78 -16.02
CA ARG A 18 -8.82 17.95 -15.45
C ARG A 18 -9.70 19.21 -15.42
N SER A 19 -10.96 19.04 -15.04
CA SER A 19 -11.94 20.12 -14.88
C SER A 19 -13.01 19.68 -13.89
N SER A 20 -13.36 20.58 -12.97
CA SER A 20 -14.44 20.36 -12.00
C SER A 20 -15.83 20.30 -12.64
N LEU A 21 -15.94 20.61 -13.93
CA LEU A 21 -17.16 20.45 -14.72
C LEU A 21 -17.37 19.01 -15.23
N THR A 22 -16.34 18.15 -15.16
CA THR A 22 -16.47 16.75 -15.56
C THR A 22 -17.19 15.94 -14.48
N ARG A 23 -17.67 14.74 -14.85
CA ARG A 23 -18.34 13.82 -13.91
C ARG A 23 -17.45 13.55 -12.70
N ALA A 24 -18.02 13.71 -11.50
CA ALA A 24 -17.36 13.26 -10.27
C ALA A 24 -17.41 11.73 -10.18
N LEU A 25 -16.24 11.11 -10.07
CA LEU A 25 -16.06 9.67 -9.92
C LEU A 25 -16.18 9.23 -8.45
N ALA A 26 -15.72 10.07 -7.51
CA ALA A 26 -15.74 9.76 -6.09
C ALA A 26 -15.79 11.01 -5.21
N ARG A 27 -16.21 10.84 -3.94
CA ARG A 27 -16.05 11.83 -2.86
C ARG A 27 -15.03 11.29 -1.87
N VAL A 28 -14.15 12.16 -1.41
CA VAL A 28 -13.03 11.84 -0.53
C VAL A 28 -13.12 12.72 0.71
N ARG A 29 -12.98 12.11 1.89
CA ARG A 29 -12.98 12.85 3.17
C ARG A 29 -11.63 13.52 3.38
N SER A 30 -11.62 14.62 4.13
CA SER A 30 -10.36 15.20 4.62
C SER A 30 -9.53 14.16 5.37
N GLY A 31 -8.21 14.22 5.24
CA GLY A 31 -7.27 13.26 5.81
C GLY A 31 -7.10 11.96 5.01
N THR A 32 -7.84 11.77 3.92
CA THR A 32 -7.67 10.56 3.08
C THR A 32 -6.39 10.66 2.25
N TYR A 33 -5.57 9.62 2.30
CA TYR A 33 -4.37 9.51 1.48
C TYR A 33 -4.70 9.16 0.03
N LEU A 34 -3.98 9.76 -0.91
CA LEU A 34 -4.18 9.63 -2.35
C LEU A 34 -2.88 9.23 -3.04
N ALA A 35 -2.91 8.17 -3.86
CA ALA A 35 -1.81 7.81 -4.74
C ALA A 35 -1.85 8.69 -6.00
N LEU A 36 -0.97 9.68 -6.07
CA LEU A 36 -0.94 10.69 -7.13
C LEU A 36 -0.05 10.22 -8.28
N THR A 37 -0.65 9.86 -9.42
CA THR A 37 0.05 9.24 -10.56
C THR A 37 0.59 10.23 -11.58
N ARG A 38 0.05 11.45 -11.62
CA ARG A 38 0.41 12.48 -12.61
C ARG A 38 0.40 13.85 -11.97
N ASP A 39 1.28 14.72 -12.45
CA ASP A 39 1.32 16.14 -12.14
C ASP A 39 1.09 16.90 -13.46
N GLN A 40 -0.06 17.57 -13.62
CA GLN A 40 -0.39 18.31 -14.84
C GLN A 40 -1.17 19.60 -14.54
N GLY A 41 -0.53 20.76 -14.74
CA GLY A 41 -1.14 22.06 -14.46
C GLY A 41 -1.59 22.16 -12.99
N ASP A 42 -2.84 22.52 -12.77
CA ASP A 42 -3.44 22.62 -11.43
C ASP A 42 -4.00 21.30 -10.88
N TRP A 43 -3.68 20.17 -11.53
CA TRP A 43 -4.28 18.87 -11.22
C TRP A 43 -3.25 17.80 -10.91
N TYR A 44 -3.61 16.95 -9.95
CA TYR A 44 -2.99 15.63 -9.80
C TYR A 44 -3.90 14.55 -10.39
N GLY A 45 -3.28 13.61 -11.12
CA GLY A 45 -3.93 12.33 -11.43
C GLY A 45 -3.91 11.45 -10.18
N VAL A 46 -5.00 10.73 -9.90
CA VAL A 46 -5.16 9.85 -8.74
C VAL A 46 -5.44 8.44 -9.23
N LEU A 47 -4.67 7.46 -8.76
CA LEU A 47 -4.95 6.05 -9.01
C LEU A 47 -6.23 5.63 -8.30
N MET A 48 -7.20 5.11 -9.05
CA MET A 48 -8.47 4.63 -8.55
C MET A 48 -8.44 3.13 -8.31
N ALA A 49 -9.46 2.61 -7.60
CA ALA A 49 -9.53 1.20 -7.25
C ALA A 49 -9.70 0.24 -8.44
N ASP A 50 -10.35 0.72 -9.50
CA ASP A 50 -10.49 0.02 -10.78
C ASP A 50 -9.24 0.17 -11.69
N ARG A 51 -8.14 0.73 -11.14
CA ARG A 51 -6.90 1.09 -11.85
C ARG A 51 -7.05 2.23 -12.85
N SER A 52 -8.23 2.85 -12.95
CA SER A 52 -8.40 4.06 -13.73
C SER A 52 -7.68 5.25 -13.07
N THR A 53 -7.56 6.35 -13.80
CA THR A 53 -7.03 7.61 -13.27
C THR A 53 -8.16 8.63 -13.16
N GLY A 54 -8.40 9.10 -11.94
CA GLY A 54 -9.22 10.28 -11.69
C GLY A 54 -8.36 11.53 -11.47
N TRP A 55 -8.99 12.69 -11.29
CA TRP A 55 -8.28 13.96 -11.16
C TRP A 55 -8.75 14.77 -9.96
N VAL A 56 -7.81 15.37 -9.23
CA VAL A 56 -8.07 16.26 -8.09
C VAL A 56 -7.27 17.56 -8.23
N ARG A 57 -7.78 18.67 -7.69
CA ARG A 57 -7.05 19.93 -7.68
C ARG A 57 -5.86 19.85 -6.74
N LYS A 58 -4.72 20.38 -7.16
CA LYS A 58 -3.50 20.42 -6.32
C LYS A 58 -3.73 21.15 -5.00
N THR A 59 -4.49 22.23 -5.02
CA THR A 59 -4.81 23.05 -3.84
C THR A 59 -5.57 22.28 -2.76
N THR A 60 -6.24 21.18 -3.10
CA THR A 60 -6.98 20.33 -2.15
C THR A 60 -6.13 19.19 -1.58
N VAL A 61 -4.85 19.12 -1.94
CA VAL A 61 -3.95 18.02 -1.58
C VAL A 61 -2.65 18.57 -1.01
N ASN A 62 -2.34 18.19 0.23
CA ASN A 62 -0.99 18.38 0.75
C ASN A 62 -0.13 17.24 0.23
N LEU A 63 0.87 17.57 -0.56
CA LEU A 63 1.89 16.61 -0.96
C LEU A 63 2.68 16.20 0.28
N LEU A 64 2.93 14.90 0.39
CA LEU A 64 3.89 14.39 1.36
C LEU A 64 5.25 14.29 0.66
N ASP A 65 6.33 14.39 1.43
CA ASP A 65 7.72 14.17 0.98
C ASP A 65 7.98 12.67 0.72
N TYR A 66 7.06 12.05 0.00
CA TYR A 66 7.06 10.66 -0.36
C TYR A 66 6.86 10.55 -1.87
N GLN A 67 7.95 10.18 -2.55
CA GLN A 67 7.92 9.66 -3.91
C GLN A 67 7.84 8.15 -3.80
N VAL A 68 6.89 7.52 -4.50
CA VAL A 68 6.94 6.07 -4.75
C VAL A 68 8.02 5.85 -5.81
N VAL A 69 9.27 5.91 -5.39
CA VAL A 69 10.41 5.55 -6.21
C VAL A 69 10.39 4.03 -6.32
N ALA A 70 10.36 3.50 -7.54
CA ALA A 70 11.03 2.22 -7.75
C ALA A 70 12.49 2.50 -7.38
N PRO A 71 13.15 1.71 -6.51
CA PRO A 71 14.55 1.95 -6.22
C PRO A 71 15.29 2.04 -7.55
N ASP A 72 16.11 3.08 -7.68
CA ASP A 72 16.97 3.29 -8.84
C ASP A 72 17.93 2.10 -8.88
N VAL A 73 17.60 1.08 -9.68
CA VAL A 73 18.49 -0.05 -9.91
C VAL A 73 19.47 0.42 -10.98
N PRO A 74 20.76 0.62 -10.66
CA PRO A 74 21.76 0.84 -11.69
C PRO A 74 21.68 -0.36 -12.64
N GLN A 75 21.35 -0.12 -13.90
CA GLN A 75 21.30 -1.18 -14.91
C GLN A 75 22.72 -1.71 -15.15
N ARG A 76 23.16 -2.67 -14.34
CA ARG A 76 24.18 -3.62 -14.79
C ARG A 76 23.50 -4.55 -15.76
N ARG A 77 23.83 -4.36 -17.04
CA ARG A 77 23.55 -5.30 -18.12
C ARG A 77 24.16 -6.64 -17.73
N HIS A 78 23.33 -7.57 -17.27
CA HIS A 78 23.61 -8.98 -17.41
C HIS A 78 22.31 -9.66 -17.79
N LEU A 79 22.22 -10.05 -19.06
CA LEU A 79 21.25 -11.02 -19.53
C LEU A 79 21.44 -12.28 -18.69
N VAL A 80 20.52 -12.55 -17.78
CA VAL A 80 20.39 -13.87 -17.16
C VAL A 80 19.08 -14.43 -17.68
N SER A 81 19.19 -15.52 -18.42
CA SER A 81 18.05 -16.28 -18.91
C SER A 81 17.16 -16.68 -17.74
N MET A 82 15.85 -16.48 -17.92
CA MET A 82 14.85 -17.01 -17.02
C MET A 82 14.88 -18.54 -17.08
N ASP A 83 15.66 -19.16 -16.19
CA ASP A 83 15.38 -20.52 -15.73
C ASP A 83 14.47 -20.41 -14.50
N SER A 84 13.23 -20.81 -14.73
CA SER A 84 12.19 -21.02 -13.72
C SER A 84 12.49 -22.24 -12.86
N SER A 85 13.36 -22.11 -11.87
CA SER A 85 13.47 -23.10 -10.78
C SER A 85 14.24 -22.66 -9.53
N ALA A 86 14.92 -21.50 -9.52
CA ALA A 86 15.68 -21.05 -8.35
C ALA A 86 14.83 -20.21 -7.39
N GLY A 87 14.55 -20.77 -6.21
CA GLY A 87 13.94 -20.05 -5.09
C GLY A 87 14.72 -18.78 -4.75
N TRP A 88 13.98 -17.71 -4.49
CA TRP A 88 14.49 -16.44 -4.01
C TRP A 88 15.33 -16.68 -2.75
N GLY A 89 16.62 -16.34 -2.80
CA GLY A 89 17.55 -16.56 -1.71
C GLY A 89 17.11 -15.86 -0.43
N ALA A 90 17.26 -16.55 0.69
CA ALA A 90 16.98 -16.02 2.02
C ALA A 90 17.76 -14.71 2.27
N GLY A 91 17.03 -13.64 2.59
CA GLY A 91 17.52 -12.33 3.03
C GLY A 91 17.52 -11.24 1.96
N GLN A 92 17.29 -11.59 0.69
CA GLN A 92 17.35 -10.62 -0.40
C GLN A 92 16.07 -9.79 -0.52
N ALA A 93 16.24 -8.52 -0.89
CA ALA A 93 15.13 -7.65 -1.29
C ALA A 93 14.38 -8.30 -2.46
N LEU A 94 13.04 -8.24 -2.44
CA LEU A 94 12.25 -8.54 -3.64
C LEU A 94 12.74 -7.63 -4.78
N PRO A 95 12.76 -8.06 -6.05
CA PRO A 95 13.11 -7.17 -7.14
C PRO A 95 12.20 -5.97 -7.17
N GLY A 96 12.73 -4.83 -7.58
CA GLY A 96 11.97 -3.59 -7.66
C GLY A 96 10.65 -3.75 -8.43
N SER A 97 10.61 -4.55 -9.49
CA SER A 97 9.38 -4.83 -10.25
C SER A 97 8.32 -5.60 -9.46
N VAL A 98 8.73 -6.56 -8.62
CA VAL A 98 7.83 -7.33 -7.73
C VAL A 98 7.30 -6.43 -6.61
N GLN A 99 8.19 -5.66 -5.97
CA GLN A 99 7.78 -4.65 -4.98
C GLN A 99 6.78 -3.67 -5.58
N GLU A 100 7.08 -3.14 -6.77
CA GLU A 100 6.22 -2.19 -7.48
C GLU A 100 4.84 -2.81 -7.78
N ALA A 101 4.77 -4.07 -8.21
CA ALA A 101 3.52 -4.76 -8.47
C ALA A 101 2.65 -4.94 -7.21
N ILE A 102 3.26 -5.32 -6.08
CA ILE A 102 2.58 -5.45 -4.78
C ILE A 102 2.02 -4.08 -4.35
N LEU A 103 2.84 -3.03 -4.40
CA LEU A 103 2.46 -1.70 -3.96
C LEU A 103 1.40 -1.07 -4.88
N ARG A 104 1.51 -1.22 -6.20
CA ARG A 104 0.46 -0.82 -7.15
C ARG A 104 -0.86 -1.47 -6.81
N THR A 105 -0.84 -2.79 -6.56
CA THR A 105 -2.04 -3.53 -6.14
C THR A 105 -2.59 -2.97 -4.83
N ALA A 106 -1.75 -2.78 -3.83
CA ALA A 106 -2.13 -2.24 -2.53
C ALA A 106 -2.86 -0.88 -2.66
N TYR A 107 -2.33 0.03 -3.48
CA TYR A 107 -2.96 1.33 -3.70
C TYR A 107 -4.32 1.25 -4.39
N THR A 108 -4.58 0.24 -5.22
CA THR A 108 -5.92 0.04 -5.82
C THR A 108 -6.97 -0.37 -4.78
N TYR A 109 -6.56 -0.81 -3.60
CA TYR A 109 -7.52 -1.09 -2.54
C TYR A 109 -7.86 0.12 -1.69
N LEU A 110 -7.20 1.28 -1.85
CA LEU A 110 -7.48 2.46 -1.02
C LEU A 110 -8.99 2.79 -0.98
N GLY A 111 -9.51 2.91 0.25
CA GLY A 111 -10.92 3.18 0.51
C GLY A 111 -11.84 1.96 0.49
N VAL A 112 -11.38 0.78 0.08
CA VAL A 112 -12.20 -0.45 0.17
C VAL A 112 -12.58 -0.70 1.63
N PRO A 113 -13.88 -0.91 1.94
CA PRO A 113 -14.36 -1.03 3.32
C PRO A 113 -13.71 -2.18 4.09
N TYR A 114 -13.47 -1.94 5.38
CA TYR A 114 -13.01 -2.99 6.27
C TYR A 114 -14.16 -3.93 6.60
N ARG A 115 -13.93 -5.24 6.51
CA ARG A 115 -14.88 -6.27 6.95
C ARG A 115 -14.11 -7.33 7.74
N TRP A 116 -14.44 -7.51 9.02
CA TRP A 116 -13.84 -8.55 9.84
C TRP A 116 -14.05 -9.94 9.21
N GLY A 117 -12.98 -10.69 8.98
CA GLY A 117 -13.03 -11.98 8.29
C GLY A 117 -13.28 -11.88 6.77
N GLY A 118 -13.51 -10.68 6.23
CA GLY A 118 -13.81 -10.48 4.82
C GLY A 118 -12.61 -10.77 3.92
N THR A 119 -12.89 -11.36 2.76
CA THR A 119 -11.89 -11.75 1.75
C THR A 119 -12.19 -11.23 0.35
N ALA A 120 -13.29 -10.48 0.18
CA ALA A 120 -13.77 -10.01 -1.10
C ALA A 120 -13.13 -8.67 -1.49
N PRO A 121 -12.94 -8.37 -2.79
CA PRO A 121 -12.42 -7.08 -3.22
C PRO A 121 -13.30 -5.87 -2.86
N THR A 122 -14.57 -6.10 -2.54
CA THR A 122 -15.54 -5.08 -2.10
C THR A 122 -15.54 -4.89 -0.58
N GLY A 123 -14.82 -5.71 0.17
CA GLY A 123 -14.68 -5.60 1.62
C GLY A 123 -13.84 -6.72 2.20
N LEU A 124 -12.73 -6.35 2.86
CA LEU A 124 -11.72 -7.28 3.33
C LEU A 124 -11.06 -6.85 4.64
N ASP A 125 -10.56 -7.83 5.40
CA ASP A 125 -9.75 -7.57 6.60
C ASP A 125 -8.27 -7.32 6.27
N CYS A 126 -7.48 -7.04 7.30
CA CYS A 126 -6.06 -6.70 7.18
C CYS A 126 -5.23 -7.81 6.52
N SER A 127 -5.40 -9.05 6.98
CA SER A 127 -4.64 -10.20 6.48
C SER A 127 -5.07 -10.64 5.09
N ALA A 128 -6.37 -10.56 4.76
CA ALA A 128 -6.86 -10.81 3.42
C ALA A 128 -6.36 -9.73 2.43
N PHE A 129 -6.28 -8.47 2.86
CA PHE A 129 -5.68 -7.40 2.05
C PHE A 129 -4.21 -7.70 1.70
N VAL A 130 -3.39 -8.07 2.69
CA VAL A 130 -1.99 -8.43 2.44
C VAL A 130 -1.90 -9.66 1.52
N GLN A 131 -2.69 -10.70 1.79
CA GLN A 131 -2.74 -11.91 0.95
C GLN A 131 -3.07 -11.59 -0.51
N ARG A 132 -4.08 -10.73 -0.76
CA ARG A 132 -4.48 -10.32 -2.11
C ARG A 132 -3.37 -9.56 -2.84
N CYS A 133 -2.63 -8.69 -2.14
CA CYS A 133 -1.53 -7.93 -2.75
C CYS A 133 -0.35 -8.82 -3.15
N PHE A 134 -0.03 -9.84 -2.35
CA PHE A 134 1.06 -10.77 -2.64
C PHE A 134 0.67 -11.85 -3.66
N ALA A 135 -0.61 -12.23 -3.72
CA ALA A 135 -1.09 -13.19 -4.71
C ALA A 135 -0.94 -12.70 -6.16
N THR A 136 -0.91 -11.39 -6.41
CA THR A 136 -0.72 -10.85 -7.78
C THR A 136 0.68 -11.10 -8.33
N VAL A 137 1.65 -11.41 -7.47
CA VAL A 137 3.01 -11.79 -7.84
C VAL A 137 3.29 -13.27 -7.58
N GLY A 138 2.24 -14.08 -7.41
CA GLY A 138 2.35 -15.53 -7.21
C GLY A 138 2.71 -15.98 -5.79
N ILE A 139 2.82 -15.06 -4.83
CA ILE A 139 3.15 -15.41 -3.43
C ILE A 139 1.86 -15.70 -2.66
N GLN A 140 1.69 -16.94 -2.23
CA GLN A 140 0.55 -17.38 -1.43
C GLN A 140 0.88 -17.24 0.06
N LEU A 141 0.20 -16.31 0.72
CA LEU A 141 0.33 -16.11 2.16
C LEU A 141 -0.80 -16.85 2.92
N PRO A 142 -0.54 -17.30 4.15
CA PRO A 142 -1.58 -17.82 5.05
C PRO A 142 -2.72 -16.82 5.27
N ARG A 143 -3.87 -17.31 5.74
CA ARG A 143 -5.09 -16.48 5.85
C ARG A 143 -5.01 -15.45 6.97
N THR A 144 -4.40 -15.79 8.10
CA THR A 144 -4.43 -14.94 9.30
C THR A 144 -3.12 -14.18 9.49
N ALA A 145 -3.19 -12.98 10.09
CA ALA A 145 -2.00 -12.18 10.39
C ALA A 145 -0.99 -12.93 11.27
N ARG A 146 -1.46 -13.82 12.16
CA ARG A 146 -0.61 -14.66 13.02
C ARG A 146 0.20 -15.64 12.19
N GLU A 147 -0.45 -16.43 11.34
CA GLU A 147 0.25 -17.39 10.47
C GLU A 147 1.14 -16.69 9.45
N GLN A 148 0.72 -15.52 8.95
CA GLN A 148 1.53 -14.72 8.03
C GLN A 148 2.81 -14.22 8.67
N LEU A 149 2.83 -13.96 9.99
CA LEU A 149 4.04 -13.59 10.70
C LEU A 149 5.08 -14.72 10.64
N ASP A 150 4.67 -15.98 10.57
CA ASP A 150 5.60 -17.11 10.52
C ASP A 150 6.11 -17.39 9.09
N ALA A 151 5.53 -16.72 8.08
CA ALA A 151 5.93 -16.86 6.68
C ALA A 151 6.98 -15.82 6.27
N GLY A 152 8.04 -16.26 5.60
CA GLY A 152 9.17 -15.42 5.19
C GLY A 152 10.15 -15.17 6.35
N MET A 153 10.99 -14.15 6.21
CA MET A 153 12.06 -13.90 7.19
C MET A 153 11.81 -12.63 8.00
N PRO A 154 12.24 -12.58 9.27
CA PRO A 154 12.21 -11.34 10.03
C PRO A 154 13.14 -10.30 9.41
N VAL A 155 12.74 -9.03 9.42
CA VAL A 155 13.55 -7.91 8.93
C VAL A 155 13.51 -6.74 9.91
N GLU A 156 14.66 -6.07 10.05
CA GLU A 156 14.82 -4.86 10.86
C GLU A 156 14.96 -3.60 9.99
N ASP A 157 15.65 -3.73 8.84
CA ASP A 157 15.74 -2.67 7.84
C ASP A 157 14.55 -2.74 6.87
N LEU A 158 13.54 -1.92 7.17
CA LEU A 158 12.27 -1.90 6.46
C LEU A 158 12.43 -1.36 5.03
N GLN A 159 12.00 -2.17 4.06
CA GLN A 159 11.94 -1.83 2.66
C GLN A 159 10.49 -1.87 2.14
N PRO A 160 10.15 -1.06 1.12
CA PRO A 160 8.83 -1.11 0.53
C PRO A 160 8.43 -2.54 0.14
N ALA A 161 7.16 -2.86 0.35
CA ALA A 161 6.55 -4.19 0.26
C ALA A 161 6.82 -5.15 1.44
N ASP A 162 7.63 -4.80 2.44
CA ASP A 162 7.71 -5.61 3.67
C ASP A 162 6.37 -5.65 4.41
N ARG A 163 6.05 -6.80 5.02
CA ARG A 163 4.81 -7.00 5.79
C ARG A 163 5.05 -6.62 7.24
N LEU A 164 4.23 -5.73 7.79
CA LEU A 164 4.33 -5.26 9.16
C LEU A 164 3.28 -5.93 10.02
N TYR A 165 3.65 -6.35 11.22
CA TYR A 165 2.76 -7.04 12.15
C TYR A 165 2.63 -6.28 13.46
N PHE A 166 1.42 -6.33 14.02
CA PHE A 166 1.07 -5.60 15.23
C PHE A 166 0.34 -6.50 16.21
N ALA A 167 0.72 -6.41 17.48
CA ALA A 167 0.20 -7.19 18.58
C ALA A 167 -0.73 -6.35 19.49
N SER A 168 -1.74 -7.00 20.07
CA SER A 168 -2.47 -6.47 21.21
C SER A 168 -1.60 -6.50 22.48
N ARG A 169 -2.09 -5.89 23.56
CA ARG A 169 -1.36 -5.78 24.84
C ARG A 169 -0.98 -7.14 25.46
N ASP A 170 -1.71 -8.19 25.13
CA ASP A 170 -1.45 -9.57 25.55
C ASP A 170 -0.44 -10.31 24.64
N GLY A 171 0.21 -9.60 23.72
CA GLY A 171 1.24 -10.14 22.82
C GLY A 171 0.71 -10.88 21.60
N ARG A 172 -0.61 -11.03 21.45
CA ARG A 172 -1.20 -11.73 20.30
C ARG A 172 -1.17 -10.85 19.05
N ILE A 173 -0.73 -11.41 17.92
CA ILE A 173 -0.82 -10.73 16.62
C ILE A 173 -2.29 -10.53 16.25
N THR A 174 -2.67 -9.27 16.03
CA THR A 174 -4.05 -8.85 15.75
C THR A 174 -4.18 -8.08 14.44
N HIS A 175 -3.09 -7.55 13.90
CA HIS A 175 -3.16 -6.70 12.71
C HIS A 175 -1.91 -6.82 11.83
N THR A 176 -2.07 -6.56 10.53
CA THR A 176 -1.00 -6.58 9.53
C THR A 176 -1.17 -5.47 8.49
N GLY A 177 -0.09 -5.07 7.85
CA GLY A 177 -0.07 -4.09 6.77
C GLY A 177 1.18 -4.23 5.89
N ILE A 178 1.26 -3.43 4.84
CA ILE A 178 2.40 -3.43 3.91
C ILE A 178 3.14 -2.10 4.08
N TYR A 179 4.43 -2.17 4.40
CA TYR A 179 5.29 -1.00 4.45
C TYR A 179 5.42 -0.40 3.07
N ILE A 180 5.25 0.91 2.97
CA ILE A 180 5.36 1.62 1.70
C ILE A 180 6.60 2.53 1.67
N GLY A 181 7.33 2.68 2.79
CA GLY A 181 8.51 3.54 2.87
C GLY A 181 8.29 4.76 3.77
N ASN A 182 9.38 5.43 4.17
CA ASN A 182 9.39 6.66 4.97
C ASN A 182 8.52 6.61 6.25
N GLY A 183 8.44 5.44 6.90
CA GLY A 183 7.63 5.26 8.10
C GLY A 183 6.13 5.11 7.85
N TYR A 184 5.69 5.01 6.59
CA TYR A 184 4.29 4.80 6.22
C TYR A 184 4.01 3.35 5.88
N PHE A 185 2.76 2.94 6.08
CA PHE A 185 2.27 1.64 5.67
C PHE A 185 0.80 1.71 5.26
N ILE A 186 0.41 0.83 4.35
CA ILE A 186 -0.97 0.67 3.87
C ILE A 186 -1.59 -0.60 4.48
N HIS A 187 -2.85 -0.52 4.89
CA HIS A 187 -3.52 -1.61 5.60
C HIS A 187 -5.05 -1.46 5.56
N SER A 188 -5.78 -2.58 5.61
CA SER A 188 -7.23 -2.56 5.88
C SER A 188 -7.49 -2.49 7.39
N SER A 189 -8.06 -1.39 7.90
CA SER A 189 -8.27 -1.21 9.34
C SER A 189 -9.69 -0.81 9.70
N SER A 190 -10.20 -1.42 10.78
CA SER A 190 -11.47 -1.05 11.40
C SER A 190 -11.48 0.41 11.90
N SER A 191 -10.40 0.88 12.52
CA SER A 191 -10.30 2.27 13.03
C SER A 191 -10.24 3.32 11.93
N ARG A 192 -9.86 2.90 10.71
CA ARG A 192 -9.88 3.73 9.50
C ARG A 192 -11.13 3.49 8.64
N GLY A 193 -11.96 2.51 8.98
CA GLY A 193 -13.16 2.10 8.24
C GLY A 193 -12.88 1.35 6.93
N GLY A 194 -11.62 1.05 6.60
CA GLY A 194 -11.21 0.48 5.32
C GLY A 194 -9.72 0.48 5.10
N VAL A 195 -9.33 0.24 3.85
CA VAL A 195 -7.94 0.30 3.42
C VAL A 195 -7.48 1.75 3.37
N ALA A 196 -6.46 2.05 4.16
CA ALA A 196 -5.92 3.39 4.35
C ALA A 196 -4.41 3.33 4.59
N VAL A 197 -3.77 4.50 4.56
CA VAL A 197 -2.38 4.67 4.96
C VAL A 197 -2.33 5.24 6.37
N SER A 198 -1.40 4.75 7.18
CA SER A 198 -1.07 5.29 8.51
C SER A 198 0.45 5.43 8.66
N ARG A 199 0.90 6.15 9.69
CA ARG A 199 2.31 6.25 10.06
C ARG A 199 2.64 5.30 11.20
N LEU A 200 3.82 4.67 11.15
CA LEU A 200 4.35 3.85 12.23
C LEU A 200 4.62 4.66 13.51
N SER A 201 4.89 5.96 13.37
CA SER A 201 5.09 6.87 14.49
C SER A 201 3.81 7.25 15.23
N GLU A 202 2.62 6.92 14.71
CA GLU A 202 1.37 7.13 15.46
C GLU A 202 1.41 6.33 16.77
N PRO A 203 1.04 6.93 17.93
CA PRO A 203 1.23 6.30 19.23
C PRO A 203 0.61 4.89 19.36
N MET A 204 -0.50 4.64 18.68
CA MET A 204 -1.15 3.33 18.65
C MET A 204 -0.27 2.30 17.93
N TYR A 205 0.16 2.56 16.70
CA TYR A 205 0.98 1.62 15.92
C TYR A 205 2.37 1.44 16.50
N ARG A 206 2.98 2.52 17.03
CA ARG A 206 4.29 2.44 17.69
C ARG A 206 4.28 1.48 18.89
N ARG A 207 3.20 1.49 19.68
CA ARG A 207 3.07 0.59 20.86
C ARG A 207 2.76 -0.85 20.48
N MET A 208 2.08 -1.07 19.37
CA MET A 208 1.64 -2.40 18.96
C MET A 208 2.62 -3.09 18.02
N TYR A 209 3.63 -2.39 17.49
CA TYR A 209 4.56 -2.95 16.52
C TYR A 209 5.27 -4.20 17.08
N ALA A 210 5.10 -5.33 16.38
CA ALA A 210 5.59 -6.63 16.80
C ALA A 210 6.72 -7.16 15.89
N GLY A 211 6.95 -6.52 14.75
CA GLY A 211 8.00 -6.87 13.81
C GLY A 211 7.56 -6.80 12.36
N ALA A 212 8.46 -7.18 11.46
CA ALA A 212 8.22 -7.20 10.02
C ALA A 212 8.74 -8.48 9.37
N ARG A 213 8.15 -8.85 8.23
CA ARG A 213 8.55 -10.00 7.41
C ARG A 213 8.76 -9.62 5.95
N ARG A 214 9.77 -10.23 5.34
CA ARG A 214 10.02 -10.25 3.90
C ARG A 214 9.73 -11.64 3.38
#